data_AF-A0A7C6UHV6-F1
#
_entry.id   AF-A0A7C6UHV6-F1
#
_cell.length_a   1.000
_cell.length_b   1.000
_cell.length_c   1.000
_cell.angle_alpha   90.00
_cell.angle_beta   90.00
_cell.angle_gamma   90.00
#
_symmetry.space_group_name_H-M   'P 1'
#
loop_
_entity.id
_entity.type
_entity.pdbx_description
1 polymer ?
#
loop_
_entity_poly.entity_id
_entity_poly.type
_entity_poly.pdbx_seq_one_letter_code
_entity_poly.pdbx_strand_id
1 'polypeptide(L)'
;MIKIVGIGPRREDMTIMASQTLKEAEVVIGYGGYIKQIKDLLEGKNVISLGMGQEVNRAELAIDYDKKGYKVVLVSSGDPGVYGMANVLHQVMGKYSGLEIEVIPGVSAVTYSAALLGAPLHDFAVISLSDILTPIVEIKRKIRAAAEADFILAFYNPRSKRRTQPFKEALKILFEVRSPETLVGIVKTRDDSSSVRIVSLSSIEENDVDMNTTIIVGNKFTYLDDGKMITPRGYVLPHSTHPLASEFYESYMAGEGVEGSNTACEYYPCHNHPQNCTFCFCPFYPCGDSSTGGRWIKEKQVWSCEGCTWIHQDDTVECIQAKLPQLLKKVADLQDNKKELLKLRRECVFLTK
;
A
#
# COMPACT_ATOMS: atom_id res chain seq x y z
N MET A 1 -10.81 18.87 -30.02
CA MET A 1 -10.48 17.77 -29.08
C MET A 1 -9.98 18.34 -27.76
N ILE A 2 -10.51 17.86 -26.63
CA ILE A 2 -10.07 18.23 -25.28
C ILE A 2 -9.11 17.16 -24.75
N LYS A 3 -7.93 17.56 -24.29
CA LYS A 3 -6.98 16.65 -23.65
C LYS A 3 -6.93 16.89 -22.14
N ILE A 4 -7.15 15.86 -21.35
CA ILE A 4 -7.08 15.93 -19.88
C ILE A 4 -5.70 15.44 -19.45
N VAL A 5 -4.88 16.32 -18.88
CA VAL A 5 -3.46 16.04 -18.66
C VAL A 5 -3.16 15.91 -17.16
N GLY A 6 -2.60 14.75 -16.79
CA GLY A 6 -2.02 14.50 -15.48
C GLY A 6 -0.59 15.03 -15.41
N ILE A 7 -0.34 16.00 -14.52
CA ILE A 7 0.98 16.62 -14.40
C ILE A 7 1.90 15.92 -13.38
N GLY A 8 1.44 14.83 -12.77
CA GLY A 8 2.15 14.17 -11.67
C GLY A 8 2.04 14.95 -10.35
N PRO A 9 2.69 14.50 -9.27
CA PRO A 9 2.64 15.15 -7.97
C PRO A 9 3.54 16.39 -7.87
N ARG A 10 4.65 16.42 -8.62
CA ARG A 10 5.54 17.58 -8.77
C ARG A 10 5.92 17.78 -10.23
N ARG A 11 6.47 18.95 -10.54
CA ARG A 11 6.88 19.35 -11.90
C ARG A 11 7.91 18.40 -12.53
N GLU A 12 8.77 17.80 -11.72
CA GLU A 12 9.81 16.83 -12.14
C GLU A 12 9.24 15.44 -12.44
N ASP A 13 8.09 15.10 -11.85
CA ASP A 13 7.44 13.79 -12.01
C ASP A 13 6.52 13.74 -13.24
N MET A 14 6.47 14.84 -14.01
CA MET A 14 5.63 14.97 -15.20
C MET A 14 6.13 14.06 -16.32
N THR A 15 5.21 13.34 -16.96
CA THR A 15 5.55 12.50 -18.11
C THR A 15 5.94 13.33 -19.34
N ILE A 16 6.75 12.76 -20.22
CA ILE A 16 7.12 13.39 -21.50
C ILE A 16 5.86 13.71 -22.33
N MET A 17 4.90 12.78 -22.34
CA MET A 17 3.62 12.94 -23.05
C MET A 17 2.80 14.11 -22.53
N ALA A 18 2.71 14.30 -21.20
CA ALA A 18 2.04 15.45 -20.59
C ALA A 18 2.72 16.77 -20.99
N SER A 19 4.06 16.82 -20.95
CA SER A 19 4.81 18.03 -21.34
C SER A 19 4.63 18.38 -22.82
N GLN A 20 4.69 17.39 -23.72
CA GLN A 20 4.46 17.60 -25.15
C GLN A 20 3.03 18.08 -25.42
N THR A 21 2.05 17.47 -24.77
CA THR A 21 0.63 17.86 -24.89
C THR A 21 0.41 19.32 -24.45
N LEU A 22 1.01 19.73 -23.34
CA LEU A 22 0.94 21.12 -22.87
C LEU A 22 1.56 22.11 -23.87
N LYS A 23 2.68 21.75 -24.51
CA LYS A 23 3.33 22.60 -25.52
C LYS A 23 2.44 22.86 -26.73
N GLU A 24 1.65 21.88 -27.15
CA GLU A 24 0.74 21.99 -28.30
C GLU A 24 -0.58 22.70 -27.99
N ALA A 25 -0.90 22.91 -26.71
CA ALA A 25 -2.14 23.53 -26.27
C ALA A 25 -2.21 25.02 -26.63
N GLU A 26 -3.41 25.49 -26.99
CA GLU A 26 -3.72 26.91 -27.19
C GLU A 26 -4.40 27.48 -25.94
N VAL A 27 -5.26 26.67 -25.31
CA VAL A 27 -5.99 27.02 -24.09
C VAL A 27 -5.67 26.00 -23.01
N VAL A 28 -5.25 26.48 -21.83
CA VAL A 28 -4.97 25.63 -20.67
C VAL A 28 -5.85 26.03 -19.51
N ILE A 29 -6.64 25.08 -19.02
CA ILE A 29 -7.63 25.27 -17.95
C ILE A 29 -7.24 24.39 -16.77
N GLY A 30 -7.24 24.94 -15.56
CA GLY A 30 -6.85 24.18 -14.38
C GLY A 30 -7.14 24.88 -13.06
N TYR A 31 -6.91 24.15 -11.96
CA TYR A 31 -6.86 24.75 -10.64
C TYR A 31 -5.58 25.59 -10.50
N GLY A 32 -5.68 26.78 -9.89
CA GLY A 32 -4.56 27.73 -9.81
C GLY A 32 -3.27 27.15 -9.22
N GLY A 33 -3.36 26.23 -8.25
CA GLY A 33 -2.19 25.53 -7.72
C GLY A 33 -1.46 24.70 -8.78
N TYR A 34 -2.20 24.01 -9.65
CA TYR A 34 -1.63 23.17 -10.71
C TYR A 34 -1.05 24.03 -11.84
N ILE A 35 -1.75 25.12 -12.18
CA ILE A 35 -1.28 26.10 -13.17
C ILE A 35 0.06 26.71 -12.74
N LYS A 36 0.21 27.04 -11.45
CA LYS A 36 1.46 27.56 -10.90
C LYS A 36 2.63 26.60 -11.08
N GLN A 37 2.42 25.29 -10.92
CA GLN A 37 3.47 24.27 -11.04
C GLN A 37 4.04 24.13 -12.46
N ILE A 38 3.27 24.50 -13.48
CA ILE A 38 3.63 24.33 -14.89
C ILE A 38 3.81 25.65 -15.64
N LYS A 39 3.95 26.76 -14.90
CA LYS A 39 3.93 28.13 -15.45
C LYS A 39 4.93 28.33 -16.60
N ASP A 40 6.08 27.68 -16.54
CA ASP A 40 7.12 27.69 -17.58
C ASP A 40 6.64 27.14 -18.94
N LEU A 41 5.65 26.25 -18.93
CA LEU A 41 5.10 25.63 -20.14
C LEU A 41 3.91 26.41 -20.73
N LEU A 42 3.49 27.50 -20.09
CA LEU A 42 2.25 28.21 -20.43
C LEU A 42 2.46 29.53 -21.18
N GLU A 43 3.70 29.90 -21.46
CA GLU A 43 4.02 31.14 -22.18
C GLU A 43 3.35 31.18 -23.56
N GLY A 44 2.71 32.31 -23.89
CA GLY A 44 1.99 32.50 -25.16
C GLY A 44 0.63 31.80 -25.28
N LYS A 45 0.13 31.15 -24.21
CA LYS A 45 -1.15 30.42 -24.20
C LYS A 45 -2.26 31.21 -23.50
N ASN A 46 -3.51 30.90 -23.81
CA ASN A 46 -4.65 31.39 -23.04
C ASN A 46 -4.83 30.52 -21.78
N VAL A 47 -4.53 31.07 -20.60
CA VAL A 47 -4.55 30.34 -19.33
C VAL A 47 -5.77 30.73 -18.50
N ILE A 48 -6.60 29.76 -18.15
CA ILE A 48 -7.80 29.93 -17.33
C ILE A 48 -7.63 29.20 -16.01
N SER A 49 -7.41 29.97 -14.95
CA SER A 49 -7.22 29.47 -13.59
C SER A 49 -8.49 29.66 -12.77
N LEU A 50 -9.14 28.56 -12.38
CA LEU A 50 -10.30 28.58 -11.48
C LEU A 50 -9.96 28.06 -10.07
N GLY A 51 -10.78 28.43 -9.09
CA GLY A 51 -10.61 28.04 -7.69
C GLY A 51 -11.05 26.60 -7.39
N MET A 52 -10.87 26.16 -6.13
CA MET A 52 -11.36 24.87 -5.65
C MET A 52 -12.90 24.81 -5.69
N GLY A 53 -13.47 23.61 -5.90
CA GLY A 53 -14.94 23.42 -5.91
C GLY A 53 -15.62 23.86 -7.21
N GLN A 54 -14.83 24.19 -8.24
CA GLN A 54 -15.30 24.64 -9.55
C GLN A 54 -14.96 23.61 -10.64
N GLU A 55 -14.92 22.33 -10.28
CA GLU A 55 -14.57 21.23 -11.19
C GLU A 55 -15.50 21.22 -12.41
N VAL A 56 -16.82 21.28 -12.18
CA VAL A 56 -17.82 21.30 -13.26
C VAL A 56 -17.64 22.54 -14.15
N ASN A 57 -17.40 23.73 -13.58
CA ASN A 57 -17.17 24.94 -14.36
C ASN A 57 -15.91 24.85 -15.23
N ARG A 58 -14.84 24.23 -14.72
CA ARG A 58 -13.63 23.96 -15.53
C ARG A 58 -13.94 23.05 -16.72
N ALA A 59 -14.75 22.01 -16.51
CA ALA A 59 -15.16 21.09 -17.56
C ALA A 59 -16.05 21.77 -18.61
N GLU A 60 -17.06 22.54 -18.20
CA GLU A 60 -17.95 23.28 -19.10
C GLU A 60 -17.17 24.32 -19.92
N LEU A 61 -16.22 25.05 -19.31
CA LEU A 61 -15.34 25.97 -20.04
C LEU A 61 -14.46 25.25 -21.06
N ALA A 62 -13.92 24.08 -20.72
CA ALA A 62 -13.11 23.30 -21.66
C ALA A 62 -13.93 22.94 -22.93
N ILE A 63 -15.19 22.57 -22.74
CA ILE A 63 -16.14 22.27 -23.81
C ILE A 63 -16.45 23.52 -24.64
N ASP A 64 -16.65 24.67 -24.01
CA ASP A 64 -16.92 25.92 -24.72
C ASP A 64 -15.75 26.37 -25.60
N TYR A 65 -14.51 26.18 -25.15
CA TYR A 65 -13.34 26.47 -25.98
C TYR A 65 -13.11 25.44 -27.08
N ASP A 66 -13.40 24.16 -26.81
CA ASP A 66 -13.34 23.11 -27.82
C ASP A 66 -14.29 23.38 -29.00
N LYS A 67 -15.53 23.78 -28.70
CA LYS A 67 -16.53 24.17 -29.72
C LYS A 67 -16.13 25.39 -30.54
N LYS A 68 -15.25 26.24 -30.01
CA LYS A 68 -14.67 27.38 -30.74
C LYS A 68 -13.48 26.97 -31.60
N GLY A 69 -13.09 25.70 -31.60
CA GLY A 69 -12.02 25.13 -32.44
C GLY A 69 -10.63 25.15 -31.81
N TYR A 70 -10.50 25.46 -30.51
CA TYR A 70 -9.19 25.52 -29.85
C TYR A 70 -8.67 24.14 -29.45
N LYS A 71 -7.35 23.99 -29.40
CA LYS A 71 -6.66 22.88 -28.73
C LYS A 71 -6.65 23.09 -27.22
N VAL A 72 -7.59 22.45 -26.53
CA VAL A 72 -7.82 22.65 -25.10
C VAL A 72 -7.13 21.58 -24.27
N VAL A 73 -6.38 22.01 -23.25
CA VAL A 73 -5.87 21.14 -22.18
C VAL A 73 -6.56 21.45 -20.86
N LEU A 74 -7.08 20.41 -20.22
CA LEU A 74 -7.64 20.43 -18.87
C LEU A 74 -6.70 19.73 -17.89
N VAL A 75 -6.16 20.47 -16.93
CA VAL A 75 -5.08 19.99 -16.05
C VAL A 75 -5.64 19.32 -14.78
N SER A 76 -5.09 18.15 -14.44
CA SER A 76 -5.24 17.49 -13.14
C SER A 76 -3.87 17.27 -12.48
N SER A 77 -3.79 17.38 -11.16
CA SER A 77 -2.63 16.87 -10.42
C SER A 77 -2.59 15.35 -10.45
N GLY A 78 -1.39 14.78 -10.37
CA GLY A 78 -1.23 13.33 -10.41
C GLY A 78 -1.74 12.74 -11.71
N ASP A 79 -2.67 11.78 -11.61
CA ASP A 79 -3.35 11.15 -12.74
C ASP A 79 -4.80 11.66 -12.86
N PRO A 80 -5.30 12.01 -14.07
CA PRO A 80 -6.66 12.55 -14.22
C PRO A 80 -7.78 11.57 -13.90
N GLY A 81 -7.52 10.26 -13.98
CA GLY A 81 -8.46 9.19 -13.67
C GLY A 81 -8.55 8.86 -12.18
N VAL A 82 -7.64 9.37 -11.34
CA VAL A 82 -7.65 9.13 -9.90
C VAL A 82 -8.16 10.37 -9.17
N TYR A 83 -9.47 10.42 -8.94
CA TYR A 83 -10.16 11.56 -8.32
C TYR A 83 -9.89 12.92 -9.00
N GLY A 84 -9.58 12.89 -10.30
CA GLY A 84 -9.22 14.05 -11.11
C GLY A 84 -10.33 14.51 -12.06
N MET A 85 -9.94 15.34 -13.04
CA MET A 85 -10.88 15.95 -13.99
C MET A 85 -11.45 14.98 -15.03
N ALA A 86 -10.88 13.78 -15.22
CA ALA A 86 -11.41 12.83 -16.20
C ALA A 86 -12.83 12.39 -15.86
N ASN A 87 -13.07 12.02 -14.60
CA ASN A 87 -14.40 11.63 -14.13
C ASN A 87 -15.42 12.76 -14.34
N VAL A 88 -15.02 13.99 -14.05
CA VAL A 88 -15.89 15.16 -14.15
C VAL A 88 -16.22 15.48 -15.60
N LEU A 89 -15.21 15.52 -16.49
CA LEU A 89 -15.44 15.84 -17.90
C LEU A 89 -16.27 14.75 -18.59
N HIS A 90 -16.00 13.47 -18.33
CA HIS A 90 -16.81 12.36 -18.88
C HIS A 90 -18.25 12.36 -18.36
N GLN A 91 -18.52 12.87 -17.17
CA GLN A 91 -19.88 13.03 -16.68
C GLN A 91 -20.61 14.20 -17.36
N VAL A 92 -19.92 15.32 -17.55
CA VAL A 92 -20.50 16.54 -18.14
C VAL A 92 -20.69 16.42 -19.66
N MET A 93 -19.79 15.72 -20.35
CA MET A 93 -19.80 15.63 -21.82
C MET A 93 -21.09 15.03 -22.39
N GLY A 94 -21.82 14.21 -21.62
CA GLY A 94 -23.08 13.60 -22.06
C GLY A 94 -24.18 14.60 -22.41
N LYS A 95 -24.02 15.88 -22.05
CA LYS A 95 -24.92 16.98 -22.45
C LYS A 95 -24.69 17.44 -23.91
N TYR A 96 -23.62 17.00 -24.56
CA TYR A 96 -23.13 17.56 -25.82
C TYR A 96 -22.83 16.46 -26.85
N SER A 97 -22.97 16.78 -28.12
CA SER A 97 -22.64 15.89 -29.25
C SER A 97 -21.31 16.28 -29.90
N GLY A 98 -20.61 15.30 -30.48
CA GLY A 98 -19.40 15.53 -31.29
C GLY A 98 -18.15 15.92 -30.50
N LEU A 99 -18.11 15.68 -29.20
CA LEU A 99 -16.92 15.93 -28.37
C LEU A 99 -15.94 14.74 -28.45
N GLU A 100 -14.67 15.06 -28.71
CA GLU A 100 -13.55 14.11 -28.61
C GLU A 100 -12.69 14.45 -27.39
N ILE A 101 -12.50 13.45 -26.52
CA ILE A 101 -11.73 13.59 -25.28
C ILE A 101 -10.62 12.53 -25.26
N GLU A 102 -9.41 12.97 -24.90
CA GLU A 102 -8.26 12.11 -24.66
C GLU A 102 -7.74 12.33 -23.24
N VAL A 103 -7.48 11.23 -22.52
CA VAL A 103 -6.87 11.30 -21.18
C VAL A 103 -5.40 10.97 -21.29
N ILE A 104 -4.55 11.92 -20.89
CA ILE A 104 -3.09 11.76 -20.83
C ILE A 104 -2.71 11.38 -19.39
N PRO A 105 -2.21 10.15 -19.17
CA PRO A 105 -1.95 9.65 -17.83
C PRO A 105 -0.79 10.40 -17.15
N GLY A 106 -0.84 10.42 -15.82
CA GLY A 106 0.19 11.01 -14.98
C GLY A 106 0.56 10.09 -13.82
N VAL A 107 1.69 10.39 -13.15
CA VAL A 107 2.08 9.63 -11.95
C VAL A 107 1.10 9.96 -10.82
N SER A 108 0.35 8.97 -10.35
CA SER A 108 -0.61 9.18 -9.25
C SER A 108 0.11 9.33 -7.90
N ALA A 109 -0.51 10.03 -6.95
CA ALA A 109 0.08 10.28 -5.63
C ALA A 109 0.37 8.97 -4.88
N VAL A 110 -0.45 7.93 -5.06
CA VAL A 110 -0.27 6.61 -4.41
C VAL A 110 1.00 5.91 -4.87
N THR A 111 1.29 5.88 -6.18
CA THR A 111 2.49 5.25 -6.72
C THR A 111 3.73 6.08 -6.40
N TYR A 112 3.60 7.41 -6.39
CA TYR A 112 4.67 8.31 -5.97
C TYR A 112 5.01 8.13 -4.48
N SER A 113 4.02 8.14 -3.60
CA SER A 113 4.20 7.91 -2.16
C SER A 113 4.78 6.52 -1.88
N ALA A 114 4.34 5.49 -2.60
CA ALA A 114 4.90 4.16 -2.47
C ALA A 114 6.40 4.12 -2.81
N ALA A 115 6.81 4.78 -3.91
CA ALA A 115 8.22 4.85 -4.31
C ALA A 115 9.10 5.54 -3.25
N LEU A 116 8.58 6.54 -2.55
CA LEU A 116 9.28 7.21 -1.45
C LEU A 116 9.39 6.32 -0.19
N LEU A 117 8.33 5.55 0.10
CA LEU A 117 8.26 4.65 1.25
C LEU A 117 9.09 3.37 1.07
N GLY A 118 9.29 2.89 -0.16
CA GLY A 118 9.95 1.63 -0.47
C GLY A 118 9.14 0.81 -1.47
N ALA A 119 8.56 -0.30 -1.02
CA ALA A 119 7.68 -1.16 -1.81
C ALA A 119 6.45 -1.61 -1.00
N PRO A 120 5.62 -0.67 -0.51
CA PRO A 120 4.51 -1.03 0.38
C PRO A 120 3.32 -1.64 -0.36
N LEU A 121 3.20 -1.46 -1.69
CA LEU A 121 2.02 -1.86 -2.45
C LEU A 121 2.07 -3.34 -2.89
N HIS A 122 0.94 -4.03 -2.72
CA HIS A 122 0.58 -5.33 -3.32
C HIS A 122 -0.88 -5.21 -3.80
N ASP A 123 -1.80 -6.05 -3.34
CA ASP A 123 -3.23 -5.85 -3.53
C ASP A 123 -3.65 -4.68 -2.64
N PHE A 124 -4.14 -3.60 -3.26
CA PHE A 124 -4.43 -2.36 -2.56
C PHE A 124 -5.73 -1.72 -3.03
N ALA A 125 -6.34 -0.97 -2.13
CA ALA A 125 -7.51 -0.15 -2.40
C ALA A 125 -7.15 1.33 -2.24
N VAL A 126 -7.57 2.15 -3.20
CA VAL A 126 -7.47 3.60 -3.12
C VAL A 126 -8.83 4.15 -2.71
N ILE A 127 -8.89 4.88 -1.60
CA ILE A 127 -10.14 5.40 -1.03
C ILE A 127 -9.99 6.89 -0.75
N SER A 128 -10.89 7.71 -1.29
CA SER A 128 -10.99 9.11 -0.88
C SER A 128 -11.79 9.24 0.40
N LEU A 129 -11.27 10.02 1.36
CA LEU A 129 -11.98 10.38 2.59
C LEU A 129 -12.79 11.69 2.46
N SER A 130 -12.99 12.18 1.23
CA SER A 130 -13.81 13.36 0.96
C SER A 130 -15.30 13.01 0.99
N ASP A 131 -16.03 13.55 1.97
CA ASP A 131 -17.46 13.33 2.19
C ASP A 131 -18.37 14.42 1.59
N ILE A 132 -17.87 15.28 0.69
CA ILE A 132 -18.67 16.38 0.10
C ILE A 132 -19.86 15.84 -0.70
N LEU A 133 -19.63 14.81 -1.52
CA LEU A 133 -20.67 14.17 -2.34
C LEU A 133 -20.82 12.68 -2.00
N THR A 134 -19.97 12.13 -1.14
CA THR A 134 -19.98 10.71 -0.76
C THR A 134 -20.41 10.60 0.71
N PRO A 135 -21.56 9.96 1.00
CA PRO A 135 -22.00 9.78 2.38
C PRO A 135 -20.95 9.05 3.22
N ILE A 136 -20.73 9.49 4.46
CA ILE A 136 -19.75 8.88 5.37
C ILE A 136 -19.98 7.37 5.57
N VAL A 137 -21.24 6.92 5.53
CA VAL A 137 -21.61 5.50 5.62
C VAL A 137 -20.97 4.67 4.50
N GLU A 138 -20.90 5.22 3.29
CA GLU A 138 -20.27 4.55 2.15
C GLU A 138 -18.75 4.49 2.31
N ILE A 139 -18.12 5.59 2.77
CA ILE A 139 -16.68 5.65 3.04
C ILE A 139 -16.30 4.60 4.10
N LYS A 140 -17.02 4.57 5.22
CA LYS A 140 -16.81 3.59 6.30
C LYS A 140 -16.94 2.15 5.80
N ARG A 141 -17.97 1.87 4.99
CA ARG A 141 -18.17 0.54 4.39
C ARG A 141 -16.98 0.13 3.52
N LYS A 142 -16.48 1.02 2.65
CA LYS A 142 -15.32 0.76 1.78
C LYS A 142 -14.07 0.46 2.59
N ILE A 143 -13.80 1.26 3.63
CA ILE A 143 -12.62 1.08 4.51
C ILE A 143 -12.71 -0.26 5.23
N ARG A 144 -13.85 -0.55 5.87
CA ARG A 144 -14.04 -1.80 6.61
C ARG A 144 -13.86 -3.02 5.70
N ALA A 145 -14.53 -3.05 4.56
CA ALA A 145 -14.46 -4.17 3.63
C ALA A 145 -13.02 -4.40 3.11
N ALA A 146 -12.31 -3.32 2.75
CA ALA A 146 -10.93 -3.44 2.27
C ALA A 146 -9.95 -3.83 3.40
N ALA A 147 -10.15 -3.33 4.62
CA ALA A 147 -9.35 -3.72 5.78
C ALA A 147 -9.56 -5.19 6.18
N GLU A 148 -10.82 -5.65 6.22
CA GLU A 148 -11.19 -7.04 6.55
C GLU A 148 -10.68 -8.03 5.49
N ALA A 149 -10.62 -7.60 4.23
CA ALA A 149 -10.02 -8.38 3.14
C ALA A 149 -8.49 -8.26 3.05
N ASP A 150 -7.83 -7.69 4.06
CA ASP A 150 -6.38 -7.55 4.17
C ASP A 150 -5.70 -6.75 3.02
N PHE A 151 -6.44 -5.87 2.35
CA PHE A 151 -5.87 -4.96 1.36
C PHE A 151 -4.99 -3.90 2.03
N ILE A 152 -3.92 -3.50 1.35
CA ILE A 152 -3.23 -2.24 1.64
C ILE A 152 -4.16 -1.08 1.31
N LEU A 153 -4.22 -0.06 2.16
CA LEU A 153 -5.13 1.06 1.96
C LEU A 153 -4.35 2.33 1.65
N ALA A 154 -4.70 2.99 0.57
CA ALA A 154 -4.20 4.33 0.24
C ALA A 154 -5.31 5.36 0.40
N PHE A 155 -5.16 6.29 1.34
CA PHE A 155 -6.15 7.35 1.57
C PHE A 155 -5.80 8.65 0.85
N TYR A 156 -6.76 9.11 0.04
CA TYR A 156 -6.74 10.41 -0.62
C TYR A 156 -7.65 11.40 0.09
N ASN A 157 -7.32 12.69 -0.04
CA ASN A 157 -8.07 13.77 0.58
C ASN A 157 -8.31 13.52 2.09
N PRO A 158 -7.27 13.11 2.85
CA PRO A 158 -7.49 12.46 4.12
C PRO A 158 -8.07 13.41 5.17
N ARG A 159 -7.63 14.68 5.20
CA ARG A 159 -8.09 15.64 6.19
C ARG A 159 -7.98 17.08 5.71
N SER A 160 -9.01 17.88 5.98
CA SER A 160 -8.96 19.34 5.77
C SER A 160 -9.20 20.09 7.08
N LYS A 161 -9.00 21.41 7.09
CA LYS A 161 -9.28 22.26 8.28
C LYS A 161 -10.73 22.13 8.79
N ARG A 162 -11.68 21.86 7.89
CA ARG A 162 -13.12 21.76 8.23
C ARG A 162 -13.61 20.31 8.31
N ARG A 163 -12.97 19.39 7.56
CA ARG A 163 -13.38 17.98 7.45
C ARG A 163 -12.34 17.10 8.13
N THR A 164 -12.64 16.74 9.36
CA THR A 164 -11.78 15.90 10.20
C THR A 164 -12.43 14.56 10.53
N GLN A 165 -13.76 14.49 10.52
CA GLN A 165 -14.51 13.29 10.90
C GLN A 165 -14.20 12.05 10.04
N PRO A 166 -14.08 12.12 8.70
CA PRO A 166 -13.82 10.93 7.90
C PRO A 166 -12.52 10.22 8.26
N PHE A 167 -11.47 10.99 8.57
CA PHE A 167 -10.18 10.42 9.00
C PHE A 167 -10.27 9.75 10.37
N LYS A 168 -10.97 10.37 11.33
CA LYS A 168 -11.21 9.78 12.66
C LYS A 168 -11.96 8.45 12.56
N GLU A 169 -13.01 8.41 11.74
CA GLU A 169 -13.78 7.18 11.51
C GLU A 169 -12.94 6.11 10.81
N ALA A 170 -12.06 6.50 9.88
CA ALA A 170 -11.12 5.58 9.25
C ALA A 170 -10.19 4.95 10.28
N LEU A 171 -9.55 5.75 11.13
CA LEU A 171 -8.68 5.24 12.20
C LEU A 171 -9.43 4.31 13.16
N LYS A 172 -10.65 4.68 13.57
CA LYS A 172 -11.49 3.83 14.43
C LYS A 172 -11.72 2.45 13.82
N ILE A 173 -12.11 2.39 12.54
CA ILE A 173 -12.33 1.12 11.84
C ILE A 173 -11.02 0.33 11.75
N LEU A 174 -9.90 0.99 11.48
CA LEU A 174 -8.60 0.32 11.40
C LEU A 174 -8.20 -0.27 12.76
N PHE A 175 -8.40 0.43 13.87
CA PHE A 175 -8.13 -0.11 15.21
C PHE A 175 -9.02 -1.30 15.58
N GLU A 176 -10.22 -1.42 14.98
CA GLU A 176 -11.10 -2.58 15.18
C GLU A 176 -10.65 -3.81 14.40
N VAL A 177 -9.91 -3.65 13.29
CA VAL A 177 -9.62 -4.73 12.32
C VAL A 177 -8.12 -5.05 12.20
N ARG A 178 -7.25 -4.08 12.51
CA ARG A 178 -5.79 -4.15 12.32
C ARG A 178 -5.06 -4.17 13.65
N SER A 179 -3.87 -4.78 13.65
CA SER A 179 -2.95 -4.67 14.78
C SER A 179 -2.55 -3.20 15.01
N PRO A 180 -2.45 -2.72 16.27
CA PRO A 180 -1.90 -1.40 16.58
C PRO A 180 -0.48 -1.16 16.02
N GLU A 181 0.29 -2.23 15.78
CA GLU A 181 1.63 -2.18 15.20
C GLU A 181 1.65 -2.14 13.66
N THR A 182 0.48 -2.18 13.01
CA THR A 182 0.38 -2.10 11.55
C THR A 182 1.06 -0.83 11.05
N LEU A 183 1.96 -0.96 10.09
CA LEU A 183 2.73 0.18 9.58
C LEU A 183 1.86 1.12 8.75
N VAL A 184 2.06 2.43 8.98
CA VAL A 184 1.40 3.51 8.27
C VAL A 184 2.45 4.45 7.71
N GLY A 185 2.53 4.53 6.38
CA GLY A 185 3.32 5.51 5.65
C GLY A 185 2.54 6.81 5.49
N ILE A 186 3.16 7.93 5.85
CA ILE A 186 2.61 9.28 5.75
C ILE A 186 3.53 10.08 4.82
N VAL A 187 3.02 10.43 3.63
CA VAL A 187 3.78 11.18 2.64
C VAL A 187 3.10 12.51 2.38
N LYS A 188 3.78 13.61 2.69
CA LYS A 188 3.32 14.96 2.38
C LYS A 188 4.05 15.48 1.16
N THR A 189 3.30 15.89 0.15
CA THR A 189 3.86 16.44 -1.10
C THR A 189 3.60 17.94 -1.17
N ARG A 190 4.65 18.73 -1.36
CA ARG A 190 4.59 20.17 -1.62
C ARG A 190 5.21 20.45 -3.00
N ASP A 191 5.04 21.67 -3.49
CA ASP A 191 5.49 22.07 -4.84
C ASP A 191 6.97 21.71 -5.11
N ASP A 192 7.84 21.82 -4.09
CA ASP A 192 9.30 21.70 -4.21
C ASP A 192 9.91 20.58 -3.34
N SER A 193 9.10 19.89 -2.53
CA SER A 193 9.62 19.00 -1.50
C SER A 193 8.60 17.92 -1.13
N SER A 194 9.09 16.83 -0.56
CA SER A 194 8.24 15.81 0.04
C SER A 194 8.83 15.36 1.36
N SER A 195 7.97 15.12 2.35
CA SER A 195 8.37 14.51 3.62
C SER A 195 7.72 13.15 3.77
N VAL A 196 8.48 12.23 4.36
CA VAL A 196 8.10 10.82 4.52
C VAL A 196 8.26 10.45 5.99
N ARG A 197 7.23 9.84 6.55
CA ARG A 197 7.27 9.22 7.87
C ARG A 197 6.63 7.84 7.80
N ILE A 198 7.20 6.88 8.50
CA ILE A 198 6.61 5.56 8.72
C ILE A 198 6.41 5.42 10.23
N VAL A 199 5.20 5.13 10.64
CA VAL A 199 4.80 4.98 12.05
C VAL A 199 3.94 3.73 12.22
N SER A 200 3.71 3.28 13.45
CA SER A 200 2.66 2.29 13.74
C SER A 200 1.28 2.95 13.71
N LEU A 201 0.22 2.14 13.53
CA LEU A 201 -1.16 2.61 13.60
C LEU A 201 -1.48 3.25 14.95
N SER A 202 -0.90 2.75 16.05
CA SER A 202 -1.02 3.35 17.39
C SER A 202 -0.35 4.72 17.54
N SER A 203 0.62 5.04 16.68
CA SER A 203 1.43 6.26 16.77
C SER A 203 1.02 7.35 15.78
N ILE A 204 -0.01 7.13 14.95
CA ILE A 204 -0.47 8.15 14.01
C ILE A 204 -1.27 9.25 14.72
N GLU A 205 -0.90 10.51 14.48
CA GLU A 205 -1.61 11.67 15.00
C GLU A 205 -2.40 12.39 13.89
N GLU A 206 -3.60 12.88 14.19
CA GLU A 206 -4.41 13.61 13.20
C GLU A 206 -3.76 14.90 12.69
N ASN A 207 -2.94 15.54 13.53
CA ASN A 207 -2.25 16.78 13.18
C ASN A 207 -1.11 16.54 12.17
N ASP A 208 -0.69 15.29 12.02
CA ASP A 208 0.26 14.90 10.98
C ASP A 208 -0.38 14.84 9.59
N VAL A 209 -1.68 15.09 9.45
CA VAL A 209 -2.40 14.85 8.20
C VAL A 209 -3.14 16.10 7.72
N ASP A 210 -2.94 16.45 6.45
CA ASP A 210 -3.61 17.55 5.75
C ASP A 210 -4.00 17.16 4.30
N MET A 211 -4.50 18.14 3.51
CA MET A 211 -4.97 17.91 2.15
C MET A 211 -3.88 17.52 1.15
N ASN A 212 -2.60 17.71 1.50
CA ASN A 212 -1.44 17.38 0.66
C ASN A 212 -0.77 16.08 1.11
N THR A 213 -1.44 15.33 1.99
CA THR A 213 -0.95 14.08 2.56
C THR A 213 -1.58 12.89 1.83
N THR A 214 -0.76 11.91 1.46
CA THR A 214 -1.21 10.56 1.09
C THR A 214 -0.80 9.61 2.20
N ILE A 215 -1.74 8.80 2.67
CA ILE A 215 -1.51 7.81 3.73
C ILE A 215 -1.58 6.42 3.11
N ILE A 216 -0.58 5.58 3.39
CA ILE A 216 -0.55 4.17 2.99
C ILE A 216 -0.53 3.32 4.26
N VAL A 217 -1.60 2.59 4.51
CA VAL A 217 -1.72 1.64 5.63
C VAL A 217 -1.36 0.26 5.09
N GLY A 218 -0.32 -0.35 5.68
CA GLY A 218 0.13 -1.69 5.33
C GLY A 218 -0.91 -2.75 5.69
N ASN A 219 -0.66 -3.97 5.23
CA ASN A 219 -1.43 -5.15 5.62
C ASN A 219 -0.62 -6.02 6.59
N LYS A 220 -1.12 -7.22 6.89
CA LYS A 220 -0.47 -8.14 7.85
C LYS A 220 0.95 -8.57 7.46
N PHE A 221 1.29 -8.48 6.18
CA PHE A 221 2.60 -8.86 5.65
C PHE A 221 3.54 -7.67 5.48
N THR A 222 3.07 -6.45 5.70
CA THR A 222 3.91 -5.26 5.55
C THR A 222 4.86 -5.12 6.74
N TYR A 223 6.16 -5.00 6.46
CA TYR A 223 7.20 -4.81 7.46
C TYR A 223 8.12 -3.63 7.16
N LEU A 224 8.92 -3.25 8.15
CA LEU A 224 9.95 -2.22 8.06
C LEU A 224 11.31 -2.89 7.96
N ASP A 225 12.08 -2.57 6.91
CA ASP A 225 13.48 -2.99 6.80
C ASP A 225 14.30 -1.84 6.22
N ASP A 226 15.43 -1.53 6.86
CA ASP A 226 16.33 -0.43 6.48
C ASP A 226 15.61 0.91 6.24
N GLY A 227 14.61 1.22 7.09
CA GLY A 227 13.79 2.42 6.97
C GLY A 227 12.79 2.42 5.80
N LYS A 228 12.61 1.28 5.12
CA LYS A 228 11.67 1.10 4.00
C LYS A 228 10.48 0.25 4.40
N MET A 229 9.30 0.67 3.97
CA MET A 229 8.06 -0.08 4.13
C MET A 229 7.93 -1.06 2.96
N ILE A 230 7.82 -2.36 3.27
CA ILE A 230 7.90 -3.44 2.28
C ILE A 230 6.73 -4.41 2.50
N THR A 231 6.01 -4.73 1.42
CA THR A 231 5.09 -5.87 1.40
C THR A 231 5.64 -6.94 0.47
N PRO A 232 5.93 -8.17 0.95
CA PRO A 232 6.59 -9.19 0.16
C PRO A 232 5.68 -9.77 -0.92
N ARG A 233 6.24 -10.07 -2.09
CA ARG A 233 5.58 -10.83 -3.17
C ARG A 233 5.63 -12.36 -2.95
N GLY A 234 6.53 -12.82 -2.08
CA GLY A 234 6.80 -14.24 -1.82
C GLY A 234 7.84 -14.83 -2.80
N TYR A 235 8.90 -15.42 -2.26
CA TYR A 235 9.96 -16.08 -3.05
C TYR A 235 10.45 -17.35 -2.32
N VAL A 236 10.86 -18.35 -3.11
CA VAL A 236 11.57 -19.52 -2.56
C VAL A 236 13.05 -19.22 -2.51
N LEU A 237 13.62 -19.29 -1.31
CA LEU A 237 15.04 -19.09 -1.10
C LEU A 237 15.78 -20.44 -1.15
N PRO A 238 16.81 -20.58 -2.00
CA PRO A 238 17.68 -21.75 -1.98
C PRO A 238 18.37 -21.85 -0.62
N HIS A 239 18.35 -23.04 -0.02
CA HIS A 239 19.06 -23.35 1.21
C HIS A 239 19.25 -24.87 1.31
N SER A 240 20.15 -25.32 2.19
CA SER A 240 20.25 -26.71 2.62
C SER A 240 19.56 -26.89 3.98
N THR A 241 18.84 -27.98 4.18
CA THR A 241 18.31 -28.34 5.50
C THR A 241 19.48 -28.62 6.44
N HIS A 242 19.49 -27.97 7.61
CA HIS A 242 20.53 -28.20 8.62
C HIS A 242 20.40 -29.62 9.22
N PRO A 243 21.49 -30.32 9.57
CA PRO A 243 21.42 -31.67 10.16
C PRO A 243 20.50 -31.76 11.38
N LEU A 244 20.62 -30.83 12.34
CA LEU A 244 19.72 -30.78 13.51
C LEU A 244 18.24 -30.59 13.16
N ALA A 245 17.94 -29.84 12.09
CA ALA A 245 16.56 -29.71 11.62
C ALA A 245 16.08 -31.02 10.98
N SER A 246 16.97 -31.75 10.30
CA SER A 246 16.66 -33.06 9.71
C SER A 246 16.33 -34.08 10.81
N GLU A 247 17.20 -34.21 11.81
CA GLU A 247 17.00 -35.08 12.98
C GLU A 247 15.70 -34.73 13.72
N PHE A 248 15.45 -33.44 13.96
CA PHE A 248 14.21 -32.98 14.59
C PHE A 248 12.96 -33.43 13.82
N TYR A 249 12.97 -33.31 12.48
CA TYR A 249 11.81 -33.69 11.68
C TYR A 249 11.65 -35.20 11.52
N GLU A 250 12.72 -35.98 11.60
CA GLU A 250 12.62 -37.45 11.69
C GLU A 250 11.88 -37.86 12.96
N SER A 251 12.29 -37.33 14.13
CA SER A 251 11.62 -37.58 15.41
C SER A 251 10.18 -37.06 15.43
N TYR A 252 9.94 -35.86 14.89
CA TYR A 252 8.59 -35.28 14.78
C TYR A 252 7.65 -36.21 13.99
N MET A 253 8.08 -36.71 12.83
CA MET A 253 7.27 -37.63 12.01
C MET A 253 7.11 -39.01 12.65
N ALA A 254 8.03 -39.43 13.53
CA ALA A 254 7.91 -40.65 14.33
C ALA A 254 6.95 -40.51 15.53
N GLY A 255 6.44 -39.30 15.81
CA GLY A 255 5.60 -39.02 16.98
C GLY A 255 6.39 -38.84 18.28
N GLU A 256 7.70 -38.64 18.20
CA GLU A 256 8.62 -38.43 19.32
C GLU A 256 8.90 -36.94 19.57
N GLY A 257 8.14 -36.05 18.94
CA GLY A 257 8.27 -34.61 19.08
C GLY A 257 7.79 -34.08 20.45
N VAL A 258 8.15 -32.84 20.76
CA VAL A 258 7.61 -32.13 21.93
C VAL A 258 6.33 -31.42 21.53
N GLU A 259 5.32 -31.44 22.41
CA GLU A 259 4.12 -30.61 22.28
C GLU A 259 4.13 -29.51 23.35
N GLY A 260 3.86 -28.27 22.94
CA GLY A 260 3.85 -27.13 23.86
C GLY A 260 5.24 -26.71 24.32
N SER A 261 5.32 -26.10 25.51
CA SER A 261 6.57 -25.59 26.08
C SER A 261 7.51 -26.71 26.53
N ASN A 262 8.77 -26.69 26.10
CA ASN A 262 9.78 -27.66 26.54
C ASN A 262 10.61 -27.14 27.73
N THR A 263 10.04 -27.11 28.93
CA THR A 263 10.72 -26.61 30.14
C THR A 263 11.91 -27.47 30.61
N ALA A 264 12.04 -28.68 30.07
CA ALA A 264 13.16 -29.59 30.36
C ALA A 264 14.37 -29.36 29.44
N CYS A 265 14.21 -28.61 28.34
CA CYS A 265 15.30 -28.27 27.44
C CYS A 265 16.30 -27.35 28.11
N GLU A 266 17.61 -27.63 27.97
CA GLU A 266 18.68 -26.79 28.52
C GLU A 266 18.70 -25.36 27.96
N TYR A 267 18.09 -25.17 26.78
CA TYR A 267 17.98 -23.89 26.12
C TYR A 267 16.68 -23.13 26.45
N TYR A 268 15.78 -23.68 27.27
CA TYR A 268 14.51 -23.03 27.61
C TYR A 268 14.63 -22.07 28.81
N PRO A 269 14.00 -20.88 28.77
CA PRO A 269 13.36 -20.29 27.60
C PRO A 269 14.41 -19.79 26.61
N CYS A 270 14.21 -20.04 25.32
CA CYS A 270 15.19 -19.62 24.32
C CYS A 270 15.23 -18.09 24.18
N HIS A 271 14.11 -17.41 24.46
CA HIS A 271 13.83 -15.98 24.25
C HIS A 271 12.92 -15.43 25.38
N ASN A 272 12.76 -14.10 25.47
CA ASN A 272 12.04 -13.41 26.56
C ASN A 272 10.50 -13.37 26.38
N HIS A 273 9.89 -14.48 25.98
CA HIS A 273 8.42 -14.63 25.89
C HIS A 273 8.02 -16.11 26.08
N PRO A 274 6.78 -16.41 26.49
CA PRO A 274 6.25 -17.78 26.46
C PRO A 274 6.39 -18.39 25.05
N GLN A 275 6.80 -19.66 24.99
CA GLN A 275 7.17 -20.33 23.76
C GLN A 275 6.60 -21.72 23.67
N ASN A 276 5.79 -21.97 22.64
CA ASN A 276 5.50 -23.31 22.17
C ASN A 276 6.70 -23.84 21.35
N CYS A 277 7.23 -24.99 21.75
CA CYS A 277 8.42 -25.63 21.18
C CYS A 277 8.09 -26.71 20.14
N THR A 278 6.81 -26.91 19.80
CA THR A 278 6.35 -27.94 18.85
C THR A 278 7.05 -27.84 17.48
N PHE A 279 7.38 -26.63 17.05
CA PHE A 279 8.19 -26.37 15.85
C PHE A 279 9.50 -25.66 16.21
N CYS A 280 10.25 -26.24 17.16
CA CYS A 280 11.57 -25.74 17.58
C CYS A 280 12.49 -25.46 16.38
N PHE A 281 12.45 -26.31 15.36
CA PHE A 281 12.86 -25.96 14.00
C PHE A 281 11.64 -25.58 13.19
N CYS A 282 11.65 -24.39 12.60
CA CYS A 282 10.53 -23.89 11.81
C CYS A 282 10.48 -24.60 10.44
N PRO A 283 9.34 -25.17 10.01
CA PRO A 283 9.23 -25.90 8.74
C PRO A 283 9.37 -24.96 7.54
N PHE A 284 9.24 -23.66 7.79
CA PHE A 284 9.31 -22.62 6.78
C PHE A 284 10.70 -22.01 6.66
N TYR A 285 11.70 -22.44 7.43
CA TYR A 285 13.05 -21.86 7.37
C TYR A 285 13.75 -22.10 6.02
N PRO A 286 14.46 -21.12 5.46
CA PRO A 286 14.24 -19.69 5.65
C PRO A 286 12.93 -19.29 4.96
N CYS A 287 12.13 -18.44 5.60
CA CYS A 287 10.90 -17.93 5.00
C CYS A 287 11.14 -16.64 4.20
N GLY A 288 12.21 -15.91 4.50
CA GLY A 288 12.56 -14.66 3.82
C GLY A 288 11.55 -13.54 4.01
N ASP A 289 10.72 -13.64 5.06
CA ASP A 289 9.63 -12.72 5.32
C ASP A 289 9.76 -12.14 6.73
N SER A 290 10.06 -10.85 6.79
CA SER A 290 10.27 -10.12 8.04
C SER A 290 8.98 -9.69 8.71
N SER A 291 7.81 -9.96 8.12
CA SER A 291 6.50 -9.62 8.71
C SER A 291 6.28 -10.24 10.08
N THR A 292 6.92 -11.38 10.34
CA THR A 292 6.86 -12.08 11.61
C THR A 292 8.11 -11.84 12.47
N GLY A 293 8.98 -10.87 12.15
CA GLY A 293 10.17 -10.53 12.96
C GLY A 293 11.49 -11.18 12.53
N GLY A 294 11.50 -11.97 11.44
CA GLY A 294 12.74 -12.47 10.85
C GLY A 294 13.55 -11.37 10.14
N ARG A 295 14.85 -11.59 9.94
CA ARG A 295 15.75 -10.64 9.25
C ARG A 295 16.94 -11.33 8.61
N TRP A 296 17.57 -10.69 7.63
CA TRP A 296 18.86 -11.13 7.09
C TRP A 296 20.03 -10.64 7.94
N ILE A 297 20.95 -11.54 8.28
CA ILE A 297 22.28 -11.19 8.76
C ILE A 297 23.15 -11.01 7.52
N LYS A 298 23.26 -9.75 7.06
CA LYS A 298 23.85 -9.39 5.75
C LYS A 298 25.29 -9.90 5.59
N GLU A 299 26.10 -9.87 6.65
CA GLU A 299 27.50 -10.28 6.62
C GLU A 299 27.66 -11.79 6.43
N LYS A 300 26.71 -12.57 6.96
CA LYS A 300 26.72 -14.03 6.90
C LYS A 300 25.86 -14.58 5.77
N GLN A 301 25.03 -13.75 5.14
CA GLN A 301 24.01 -14.16 4.17
C GLN A 301 23.08 -15.26 4.75
N VAL A 302 22.73 -15.13 6.03
CA VAL A 302 21.89 -16.09 6.76
C VAL A 302 20.59 -15.43 7.19
N TRP A 303 19.48 -16.12 7.01
CA TRP A 303 18.19 -15.72 7.56
C TRP A 303 18.16 -16.00 9.06
N SER A 304 17.88 -14.99 9.85
CA SER A 304 17.67 -15.09 11.29
C SER A 304 16.18 -15.00 11.61
N CYS A 305 15.72 -15.90 12.48
CA CYS A 305 14.37 -15.89 13.04
C CYS A 305 14.34 -15.39 14.49
N GLU A 306 15.44 -14.80 15.00
CA GLU A 306 15.60 -14.38 16.41
C GLU A 306 14.47 -13.45 16.91
N GLY A 307 13.95 -12.58 16.04
CA GLY A 307 12.82 -11.70 16.39
C GLY A 307 11.45 -12.31 16.17
N CYS A 308 11.35 -13.57 15.72
CA CYS A 308 10.10 -14.17 15.33
C CYS A 308 9.39 -14.88 16.47
N THR A 309 8.26 -14.32 16.90
CA THR A 309 7.43 -14.86 17.98
C THR A 309 6.20 -15.65 17.48
N TRP A 310 5.87 -15.50 16.19
CA TRP A 310 4.66 -16.05 15.57
C TRP A 310 4.60 -17.58 15.63
N ILE A 311 5.67 -18.27 15.21
CA ILE A 311 5.75 -19.75 15.17
C ILE A 311 5.62 -20.40 16.56
N HIS A 312 5.70 -19.61 17.62
CA HIS A 312 5.68 -20.05 19.02
C HIS A 312 4.33 -19.82 19.71
N GLN A 313 3.32 -19.29 19.02
CA GLN A 313 1.97 -19.16 19.56
C GLN A 313 1.17 -20.46 19.38
N ASP A 314 0.34 -20.80 20.37
CA ASP A 314 -0.43 -22.05 20.35
C ASP A 314 -1.39 -22.13 19.15
N ASP A 315 -2.12 -21.04 18.85
CA ASP A 315 -3.02 -20.96 17.70
C ASP A 315 -2.29 -21.18 16.36
N THR A 316 -1.06 -20.70 16.27
CA THR A 316 -0.17 -20.84 15.13
C THR A 316 0.30 -22.28 14.98
N VAL A 317 0.69 -22.91 16.09
CA VAL A 317 1.09 -24.32 16.10
C VAL A 317 -0.08 -25.20 15.65
N GLU A 318 -1.27 -25.00 16.21
CA GLU A 318 -2.48 -25.72 15.84
C GLU A 318 -2.80 -25.57 14.34
N CYS A 319 -2.74 -24.34 13.81
CA CYS A 319 -2.98 -24.09 12.38
C CYS A 319 -2.00 -24.86 11.49
N ILE A 320 -0.71 -24.86 11.83
CA ILE A 320 0.33 -25.52 11.05
C ILE A 320 0.16 -27.04 11.16
N GLN A 321 -0.02 -27.59 12.37
CA GLN A 321 -0.19 -29.03 12.59
C GLN A 321 -1.39 -29.61 11.84
N ALA A 322 -2.46 -28.84 11.64
CA ALA A 322 -3.64 -29.30 10.91
C ALA A 322 -3.34 -29.70 9.45
N LYS A 323 -2.27 -29.17 8.83
CA LYS A 323 -1.95 -29.39 7.41
C LYS A 323 -0.54 -29.90 7.16
N LEU A 324 0.41 -29.63 8.05
CA LEU A 324 1.82 -29.99 7.87
C LEU A 324 2.02 -31.50 7.59
N PRO A 325 1.34 -32.46 8.27
CA PRO A 325 1.50 -33.89 7.99
C PRO A 325 1.16 -34.31 6.55
N GLN A 326 0.34 -33.52 5.85
CA GLN A 326 0.01 -33.78 4.44
C GLN A 326 1.13 -33.32 3.49
N LEU A 327 1.91 -32.31 3.92
CA LEU A 327 2.97 -31.67 3.16
C LEU A 327 4.37 -32.17 3.51
N LEU A 328 4.55 -32.81 4.67
CA LEU A 328 5.83 -33.25 5.19
C LEU A 328 5.75 -34.75 5.56
N LYS A 329 6.16 -35.62 4.63
CA LYS A 329 6.17 -37.09 4.78
C LYS A 329 7.58 -37.66 4.92
N LYS A 330 8.58 -36.93 4.43
CA LYS A 330 10.01 -37.20 4.55
C LYS A 330 10.76 -35.87 4.73
N VAL A 331 11.95 -35.87 5.33
CA VAL A 331 12.74 -34.65 5.57
C VAL A 331 12.98 -33.83 4.30
N ALA A 332 13.20 -34.49 3.16
CA ALA A 332 13.39 -33.84 1.87
C ALA A 332 12.21 -32.94 1.46
N ASP A 333 10.99 -33.18 1.96
CA ASP A 333 9.81 -32.38 1.65
C ASP A 333 9.90 -30.94 2.19
N LEU A 334 10.76 -30.66 3.18
CA LEU A 334 11.09 -29.29 3.60
C LEU A 334 11.60 -28.43 2.43
N GLN A 335 12.23 -29.10 1.45
CA GLN A 335 12.72 -28.50 0.23
C GLN A 335 11.81 -28.79 -0.96
N ASP A 336 11.46 -30.07 -1.18
CA ASP A 336 10.65 -30.52 -2.33
C ASP A 336 9.28 -29.79 -2.35
N ASN A 337 8.67 -29.59 -1.17
CA ASN A 337 7.36 -28.95 -1.01
C ASN A 337 7.45 -27.49 -0.51
N LYS A 338 8.60 -26.84 -0.63
CA LYS A 338 8.85 -25.50 -0.07
C LYS A 338 7.79 -24.46 -0.45
N LYS A 339 7.29 -24.50 -1.69
CA LYS A 339 6.23 -23.59 -2.15
C LYS A 339 4.92 -23.80 -1.38
N GLU A 340 4.50 -25.04 -1.19
CA GLU A 340 3.27 -25.36 -0.45
C GLU A 340 3.43 -25.06 1.05
N LEU A 341 4.62 -25.29 1.61
CA LEU A 341 4.95 -24.88 2.98
C LEU A 341 4.87 -23.36 3.15
N LEU A 342 5.36 -22.55 2.20
CA LEU A 342 5.23 -21.10 2.27
C LEU A 342 3.77 -20.61 2.09
N LYS A 343 2.95 -21.34 1.31
CA LYS A 343 1.50 -21.08 1.25
C LYS A 343 0.83 -21.37 2.59
N LEU A 344 1.15 -22.51 3.21
CA LEU A 344 0.69 -22.86 4.57
C LEU A 344 1.11 -21.78 5.57
N ARG A 345 2.36 -21.31 5.52
CA ARG A 345 2.81 -20.18 6.34
C ARG A 345 1.92 -18.97 6.14
N ARG A 346 1.71 -18.53 4.88
CA ARG A 346 0.91 -17.35 4.58
C ARG A 346 -0.54 -17.50 5.08
N GLU A 347 -1.11 -18.68 4.91
CA GLU A 347 -2.45 -19.00 5.42
C GLU A 347 -2.50 -18.91 6.94
N CYS A 348 -1.57 -19.55 7.65
CA CYS A 348 -1.57 -19.51 9.11
C CYS A 348 -1.26 -18.12 9.65
N VAL A 349 -0.31 -17.37 9.04
CA VAL A 349 -0.09 -15.96 9.39
C VAL A 349 -1.38 -15.18 9.25
N PHE A 350 -2.20 -15.43 8.23
CA PHE A 350 -3.48 -14.75 8.08
C PHE A 350 -4.49 -15.12 9.18
N LEU A 351 -4.61 -16.42 9.50
CA LEU A 351 -5.62 -16.95 10.43
C LEU A 351 -5.30 -16.75 11.92
N THR A 352 -4.02 -16.57 12.29
CA THR A 352 -3.56 -16.57 13.69
C THR A 352 -3.12 -15.18 14.11
N LYS A 353 -2.98 -14.89 15.42
CA LYS A 353 -2.78 -13.51 15.89
C LYS A 353 -1.44 -12.88 15.51
#